data_AF-A0A7C3VTJ3-F1
#
_entry.id   AF-A0A7C3VTJ3-F1
#
_cell.length_a   1.000
_cell.length_b   1.000
_cell.length_c   1.000
_cell.angle_alpha   90.00
_cell.angle_beta   90.00
_cell.angle_gamma   90.00
#
_symmetry.space_group_name_H-M   'P 1'
#
loop_
_entity.id
_entity.type
_entity.pdbx_description
1 polymer ?
#
loop_
_entity_poly.entity_id
_entity_poly.type
_entity_poly.pdbx_seq_one_letter_code
_entity_poly.pdbx_strand_id
1 'polypeptide(L)' 'MTKPRLTAEDWILAGFRSLSKTGPDGLKAEPLARALATTKGSFYWHFKDV' A
#
# COMPACT_ATOMS: atom_id res chain seq x y z
N MET A 1 -4.62 -12.27 18.59
CA MET A 1 -3.54 -12.61 17.62
C MET A 1 -3.12 -11.31 16.95
N THR A 2 -1.85 -10.92 17.05
CA THR A 2 -1.31 -9.69 16.44
C THR A 2 -1.26 -9.85 14.93
N LYS A 3 -1.81 -8.90 14.16
CA LYS A 3 -1.72 -8.92 12.69
C LYS A 3 -0.23 -8.81 12.32
N PRO A 4 0.30 -9.69 11.45
CA PRO A 4 1.70 -9.60 11.03
C PRO A 4 1.96 -8.23 10.41
N ARG A 5 3.16 -7.69 10.68
CA ARG A 5 3.56 -6.37 10.18
C ARG A 5 3.67 -6.45 8.66
N LEU A 6 3.08 -5.48 7.97
CA LEU A 6 3.18 -5.39 6.52
C LEU A 6 4.65 -5.23 6.09
N THR A 7 4.95 -5.77 4.92
CA THR A 7 6.24 -5.66 4.24
C THR A 7 6.13 -4.68 3.07
N ALA A 8 7.27 -4.24 2.54
CA ALA A 8 7.28 -3.45 1.31
C ALA A 8 6.65 -4.21 0.13
N GLU A 9 6.81 -5.54 0.10
CA GLU A 9 6.24 -6.40 -0.94
C GLU A 9 4.70 -6.40 -0.92
N ASP A 10 4.08 -6.40 0.27
CA ASP A 10 2.62 -6.30 0.40
C ASP A 10 2.08 -5.02 -0.26
N TRP A 11 2.81 -3.91 -0.11
CA TRP A 11 2.48 -2.63 -0.72
C TRP A 11 2.70 -2.63 -2.23
N ILE A 12 3.78 -3.25 -2.72
CA ILE A 12 4.05 -3.39 -4.17
C ILE A 12 2.95 -4.22 -4.83
N LEU A 13 2.57 -5.34 -4.23
CA LEU A 13 1.48 -6.21 -4.72
C LEU A 13 0.13 -5.48 -4.70
N ALA A 14 -0.15 -4.69 -3.66
CA ALA A 14 -1.34 -3.84 -3.62
C ALA A 14 -1.30 -2.77 -4.72
N GLY A 15 -0.14 -2.17 -4.96
CA GLY A 15 0.12 -1.24 -6.06
C GLY A 15 -0.22 -1.85 -7.42
N PHE A 16 0.30 -3.04 -7.71
CA PHE A 16 0.00 -3.75 -8.96
C PHE A 16 -1.50 -4.03 -9.12
N ARG A 17 -2.17 -4.51 -8.05
CA ARG A 17 -3.62 -4.73 -8.10
C ARG A 17 -4.39 -3.44 -8.37
N SER A 18 -3.98 -2.32 -7.77
CA SER A 18 -4.59 -1.01 -7.99
C SER A 18 -4.37 -0.51 -9.41
N LEU A 19 -3.14 -0.65 -9.92
CA LEU A 19 -2.76 -0.26 -11.28
C LEU A 19 -3.58 -1.01 -12.33
N SER A 20 -3.71 -2.34 -12.20
CA SER A 20 -4.51 -3.14 -13.14
C SER A 20 -5.99 -2.79 -13.12
N LYS A 21 -6.53 -2.30 -12.00
CA LYS A 21 -7.96 -2.00 -11.85
C LYS A 21 -8.32 -0.57 -12.22
N THR A 22 -7.45 0.39 -11.89
CA THR A 22 -7.78 1.82 -11.90
C THR A 22 -6.76 2.68 -12.65
N GLY A 23 -5.72 2.06 -13.21
CA GLY A 23 -4.64 2.77 -13.86
C GLY A 23 -3.72 3.51 -12.86
N PRO A 24 -2.81 4.35 -13.37
CA PRO A 24 -1.81 5.06 -12.57
C PRO A 24 -2.41 5.93 -11.45
N ASP A 25 -3.60 6.48 -11.66
CA ASP A 25 -4.30 7.32 -10.67
C ASP A 25 -4.64 6.58 -9.37
N GLY A 26 -4.68 5.24 -9.41
CA GLY A 26 -4.87 4.36 -8.27
C GLY A 26 -3.64 4.13 -7.40
N LEU A 27 -2.46 4.57 -7.83
CA LEU A 27 -1.18 4.39 -7.12
C LEU A 27 -0.96 5.47 -6.05
N LYS A 28 -1.95 5.66 -5.17
CA LYS A 28 -1.89 6.62 -4.06
C LYS A 28 -1.80 5.88 -2.73
N ALA A 29 -1.00 6.39 -1.79
CA ALA A 29 -0.76 5.75 -0.50
C ALA A 29 -2.06 5.51 0.30
N GLU A 30 -3.02 6.45 0.28
CA GLU A 30 -4.28 6.32 1.02
C GLU A 30 -5.20 5.19 0.50
N PRO A 31 -5.53 5.11 -0.81
CA PRO A 31 -6.24 3.97 -1.37
C PRO A 31 -5.58 2.61 -1.09
N LEU A 32 -4.25 2.53 -1.22
CA LEU A 32 -3.51 1.30 -0.94
C LEU A 32 -3.56 0.92 0.55
N ALA A 33 -3.46 1.91 1.44
CA ALA A 33 -3.59 1.70 2.88
C ALA A 33 -4.96 1.14 3.25
N ARG A 34 -6.03 1.68 2.64
CA ARG A 34 -7.39 1.16 2.81
C ARG A 34 -7.50 -0.29 2.33
N ALA A 35 -6.91 -0.62 1.18
CA ALA A 35 -6.92 -1.98 0.64
C ALA A 35 -6.18 -2.99 1.53
N LEU A 36 -5.11 -2.56 2.21
CA LEU A 36 -4.33 -3.40 3.14
C LEU A 36 -4.86 -3.37 4.59
N ALA A 37 -5.94 -2.62 4.84
CA ALA A 37 -6.48 -2.35 6.17
C ALA A 37 -5.38 -1.89 7.14
N THR A 38 -4.71 -0.80 6.77
CA THR A 38 -3.64 -0.11 7.51
C THR A 38 -3.73 1.41 7.32
N THR A 39 -2.80 2.16 7.87
CA THR A 39 -2.71 3.62 7.71
C THR A 39 -1.68 4.02 6.66
N LYS A 40 -1.83 5.22 6.07
CA LYS A 40 -0.81 5.80 5.17
C LYS A 40 0.55 5.99 5.85
N GLY A 41 0.59 6.18 7.17
CA GLY A 41 1.84 6.28 7.92
C GLY A 41 2.68 5.00 7.82
N SER A 42 2.04 3.83 7.73
CA SER A 42 2.73 2.56 7.50
C SER A 42 3.39 2.52 6.12
N PHE A 43 2.84 3.19 5.11
CA PHE A 43 3.44 3.27 3.77
C PHE A 43 4.77 4.01 3.81
N TYR A 44 4.80 5.21 4.40
CA TYR A 44 5.99 6.05 4.48
C TYR A 44 7.11 5.43 5.33
N TRP A 45 6.81 4.43 6.17
CA TRP A 45 7.84 3.62 6.83
C TRP A 45 8.61 2.72 5.86
N HIS A 46 7.95 2.24 4.80
CA HIS A 46 8.55 1.37 3.77
C HIS A 46 9.12 2.17 2.59
N PHE A 47 8.50 3.29 2.22
CA PHE A 47 8.90 4.14 1.10
C PHE A 47 9.11 5.57 1.60
N LYS A 48 10.33 5.88 2.03
CA LYS A 48 10.66 7.15 2.69
C LYS A 48 10.84 8.32 1.72
N ASP A 49 11.16 8.01 0.46
CA ASP A 49 11.56 8.98 -0.57
C ASP A 49 10.47 9.20 -1.65
N VAL A 50 9.21 8.90 -1.31
CA VAL A 50 8.03 9.03 -2.18
C VAL A 50 7.11 10.10 -1.62
#